data_AF-A0A7C3WHF1-F1
#
_entry.id   AF-A0A7C3WHF1-F1
#
_cell.length_a   1.000
_cell.length_b   1.000
_cell.length_c   1.000
_cell.angle_alpha   90.00
_cell.angle_beta   90.00
_cell.angle_gamma   90.00
#
_symmetry.space_group_name_H-M   'P 1'
#
loop_
_entity.id
_entity.type
_entity.pdbx_description
1 polymer ?
#
loop_
_entity_poly.entity_id
_entity_poly.type
_entity_poly.pdbx_seq_one_letter_code
_entity_poly.pdbx_strand_id
1 'polypeptide(L)'
;MNNLVRISEIPRLAIRLPFKAQTFYKWWHLKRHPQIFVKLGGALFVDLDRLEQLIDASRGSEASALCWKRKIKRTQTVEASEPIAPAAAAEEIQA
;
A
#
# COMPACT_ATOMS: atom_id res chain seq x y z
N MET A 1 4.62 22.97 4.59
CA MET A 1 3.30 23.29 5.18
C MET A 1 2.93 22.10 6.03
N ASN A 2 2.67 22.28 7.33
CA ASN A 2 2.58 21.17 8.25
C ASN A 2 1.30 20.35 8.00
N ASN A 3 1.46 19.13 7.47
CA ASN A 3 0.36 18.22 7.15
C ASN A 3 -0.15 17.49 8.40
N LEU A 4 -0.63 18.25 9.40
CA LEU A 4 -1.22 17.67 10.62
C LEU A 4 -2.68 17.30 10.37
N VAL A 5 -3.01 16.04 10.57
CA VAL A 5 -4.37 15.52 10.46
C VAL A 5 -4.85 15.01 11.81
N ARG A 6 -6.03 15.44 12.24
CA ARG A 6 -6.65 14.91 13.44
C ARG A 6 -7.11 13.47 13.19
N ILE A 7 -6.82 12.55 14.13
CA ILE A 7 -7.13 11.11 13.94
C ILE A 7 -8.64 10.87 13.74
N SER A 8 -9.49 11.65 14.40
CA SER A 8 -10.95 11.55 14.27
C SER A 8 -11.48 11.96 12.89
N GLU A 9 -10.69 12.71 12.11
CA GLU A 9 -11.09 13.23 10.79
C GLU A 9 -10.59 12.35 9.65
N ILE A 10 -9.64 11.43 9.89
CA ILE A 10 -9.14 10.44 8.94
C ILE A 10 -10.26 9.72 8.15
N PRO A 11 -11.34 9.18 8.78
CA PRO A 11 -12.39 8.50 8.01
C PRO A 11 -13.22 9.44 7.13
N ARG A 12 -13.18 10.76 7.38
CA ARG A 12 -13.91 11.77 6.61
C ARG A 12 -13.06 12.42 5.52
N LEU A 13 -11.74 12.35 5.64
CA LEU A 13 -10.82 12.85 4.63
C LEU A 13 -10.83 11.93 3.41
N ALA A 14 -10.88 12.53 2.22
CA ALA A 14 -10.72 11.82 0.95
C ALA A 14 -9.30 11.26 0.75
N ILE A 15 -8.38 11.55 1.68
CA ILE A 15 -7.01 11.04 1.69
C ILE A 15 -7.07 9.56 2.07
N ARG A 16 -6.75 8.69 1.11
CA ARG A 16 -6.60 7.25 1.34
C ARG A 16 -5.30 6.98 2.08
N LEU A 17 -5.32 7.16 3.40
CA LEU A 17 -4.27 6.63 4.26
C LEU A 17 -4.31 5.09 4.23
N PRO A 18 -3.14 4.41 4.21
CA PRO A 18 -3.07 2.95 4.21
C PRO A 18 -3.50 2.33 5.57
N PHE A 19 -3.81 3.15 6.57
CA PHE A 19 -4.13 2.73 7.93
C PHE A 19 -5.48 3.29 8.38
N LYS A 20 -6.20 2.49 9.17
CA LYS A 20 -7.43 2.92 9.85
C LYS A 20 -7.11 3.81 11.06
N ALA A 21 -8.03 4.69 11.42
CA ALA A 21 -7.93 5.53 12.63
C ALA A 21 -7.63 4.70 13.91
N GLN A 22 -8.23 3.51 14.04
CA GLN A 22 -7.96 2.59 15.16
C GLN A 22 -6.48 2.17 15.27
N THR A 23 -5.79 2.00 14.14
CA THR A 23 -4.37 1.65 14.12
C THR A 23 -3.53 2.76 14.76
N PHE A 24 -3.84 4.01 14.45
CA PHE A 24 -3.14 5.18 15.03
C PHE A 24 -3.37 5.29 16.54
N TYR A 25 -4.61 5.08 17.02
CA TYR A 25 -4.88 5.02 18.46
C TYR A 25 -4.11 3.88 19.14
N LYS A 26 -4.08 2.70 18.52
CA LYS A 26 -3.32 1.55 19.04
C LYS A 26 -1.83 1.87 19.12
N TRP A 27 -1.25 2.50 18.11
CA TRP A 27 0.16 2.91 18.11
C TRP A 27 0.48 3.93 19.19
N TRP A 28 -0.40 4.91 19.39
CA TRP A 28 -0.29 5.87 20.49
C TRP A 28 -0.27 5.19 21.86
N HIS A 29 -1.23 4.29 22.13
CA HIS A 29 -1.29 3.55 23.39
C HIS A 29 -0.09 2.63 23.61
N LEU A 30 0.43 2.02 22.55
CA LEU A 30 1.63 1.19 22.58
C LEU A 30 2.93 2.01 22.56
N LYS A 31 2.85 3.35 22.54
CA LYS A 31 3.99 4.28 22.41
C LYS A 31 4.91 3.93 21.23
N ARG A 32 4.34 3.42 20.14
CA ARG A 32 5.08 3.10 18.91
C ARG A 32 5.15 4.35 18.04
N HIS A 33 6.37 4.68 17.62
CA HIS A 33 6.68 5.85 16.78
C HIS A 33 6.08 7.16 17.32
N PRO A 34 6.40 7.57 18.56
CA PRO A 34 5.83 8.79 19.17
C PRO A 34 6.10 10.06 18.35
N GLN A 35 7.14 10.07 17.51
CA GLN A 35 7.51 11.19 16.65
C GLN A 35 6.47 11.57 15.58
N ILE A 36 5.54 10.68 15.23
CA ILE A 36 4.48 10.99 14.24
C ILE A 36 3.25 11.62 14.88
N PHE A 37 3.17 11.62 16.23
CA PHE A 37 2.00 12.05 16.97
C PHE A 37 2.25 13.39 17.63
N VAL A 38 1.33 14.33 17.43
CA VAL A 38 1.36 15.64 18.09
C VAL A 38 0.08 15.82 18.87
N LYS A 39 0.20 16.16 20.16
CA LYS A 39 -0.95 16.44 21.02
C LYS A 39 -1.11 17.94 21.16
N LEU A 40 -2.21 18.49 20.67
CA LEU A 40 -2.53 19.92 20.75
C LEU A 40 -3.96 20.10 21.25
N GLY A 41 -4.17 20.97 22.24
CA GLY A 41 -5.52 21.29 22.75
C GLY A 41 -6.34 20.08 23.20
N GLY A 42 -5.70 19.03 23.72
CA GLY A 42 -6.37 17.79 24.14
C GLY A 42 -6.74 16.83 23.00
N ALA A 43 -6.56 17.23 21.74
CA ALA A 43 -6.73 16.37 20.57
C ALA A 43 -5.41 15.76 20.11
N LEU A 44 -5.50 14.61 19.43
CA LEU A 44 -4.38 13.86 18.90
C LEU A 44 -4.33 14.01 17.38
N PHE A 45 -3.18 14.46 16.89
CA PHE A 45 -2.89 14.71 15.49
C PHE A 45 -1.77 13.79 15.01
N VAL A 46 -1.81 13.44 13.73
CA VAL A 46 -0.79 12.70 13.02
C VAL A 46 -0.11 13.66 12.05
N ASP A 47 1.21 13.69 12.10
CA ASP A 47 2.05 14.38 11.13
C ASP A 47 2.27 13.45 9.93
N LEU A 48 1.70 13.82 8.78
CA LEU A 48 1.81 13.02 7.56
C LEU A 48 3.22 13.02 6.97
N ASP A 49 3.97 14.10 7.12
CA ASP A 49 5.33 14.20 6.58
C ASP A 49 6.26 13.24 7.33
N ARG A 50 6.09 13.14 8.66
CA ARG A 50 6.81 12.16 9.49
C ARG A 50 6.36 10.73 9.23
N LEU A 51 5.09 10.53 8.93
CA LEU A 51 4.57 9.22 8.56
C LEU A 51 5.16 8.74 7.23
N GLU A 52 5.26 9.61 6.23
CA GLU A 52 5.86 9.30 4.93
C GLU A 52 7.35 8.97 5.06
N GLN A 53 8.11 9.79 5.80
CA GLN A 53 9.51 9.52 6.13
C GLN A 53 9.70 8.15 6.78
N LEU A 54 8.78 7.73 7.64
CA LEU A 54 8.84 6.44 8.31
C LEU A 54 8.58 5.27 7.35
N ILE A 55 7.65 5.44 6.42
CA ILE A 55 7.36 4.47 5.36
C ILE A 55 8.56 4.35 4.43
N ASP A 56 9.16 5.47 4.03
CA ASP A 56 10.32 5.47 3.13
C ASP A 56 11.58 4.93 3.81
N ALA A 57 11.79 5.22 5.09
CA ALA A 57 12.85 4.60 5.88
C ALA A 57 12.68 3.07 5.94
N SER A 58 11.44 2.59 6.08
CA SER A 58 11.15 1.15 6.02
C SER A 58 11.45 0.58 4.64
N ARG A 59 11.08 1.28 3.55
CA ARG A 59 11.33 0.83 2.17
C ARG A 59 12.81 0.82 1.80
N GLY A 60 13.57 1.81 2.24
CA GLY A 60 15.03 1.91 2.03
C GLY A 60 15.84 0.88 2.82
N SER A 61 15.28 0.36 3.92
CA SER A 61 15.87 -0.74 4.69
C SER A 61 15.60 -2.13 4.09
N GLU A 62 14.70 -2.27 3.12
CA GLU A 62 14.32 -3.56 2.52
C GLU A 62 15.19 -3.99 1.33
N ALA A 63 16.39 -3.42 1.17
CA ALA A 63 17.46 -4.13 0.46
C ALA A 63 18.00 -5.34 1.26
N SER A 64 17.60 -5.51 2.54
CA SER A 64 18.03 -6.64 3.38
C SER A 64 16.92 -7.50 4.00
N ALA A 65 15.63 -7.29 3.66
CA ALA A 65 14.51 -8.07 4.21
C ALA A 65 13.68 -8.78 3.12
N LEU A 66 14.37 -9.55 2.29
CA LEU A 66 13.78 -10.52 1.38
C LEU A 66 13.25 -11.75 2.17
N CYS A 67 12.21 -11.57 2.98
CA CYS A 67 11.56 -12.69 3.71
C CYS A 67 10.03 -12.79 3.49
N TRP A 68 9.36 -11.76 2.97
CA TRP A 68 7.91 -11.81 2.75
C TRP A 68 7.49 -12.12 1.30
N LYS A 69 8.44 -12.21 0.36
CA LYS A 69 8.20 -12.69 -1.01
C LYS A 69 8.09 -14.23 -1.16
N ARG A 70 7.85 -14.98 -0.07
CA ARG A 70 7.70 -16.45 -0.10
C ARG A 70 6.24 -16.95 -0.10
N LYS A 71 5.24 -16.08 -0.27
CA LYS A 71 3.82 -16.49 -0.21
C LYS A 71 2.96 -16.20 -1.45
N ILE A 72 3.57 -15.83 -2.58
CA ILE A 72 2.86 -15.68 -3.88
C ILE A 72 3.57 -16.48 -4.98
N LYS A 73 4.00 -17.71 -4.67
CA LYS A 73 4.46 -18.69 -5.66
C LYS A 73 3.78 -20.03 -5.43
N ARG A 74 2.47 -20.11 -5.70
CA ARG A 74 1.80 -21.40 -5.94
C ARG A 74 0.42 -21.21 -6.56
N THR A 75 0.39 -20.90 -7.86
CA THR A 75 -0.63 -21.32 -8.83
C THR A 75 -0.22 -20.84 -10.23
N GLN A 76 0.92 -21.32 -10.71
CA GLN A 76 1.17 -21.43 -12.14
C GLN A 76 1.89 -22.75 -12.36
N THR A 77 1.13 -23.78 -12.72
CA THR A 77 1.57 -24.89 -13.59
C THR A 77 0.30 -25.58 -14.09
N VAL A 78 0.40 -26.25 -15.24
CA VAL A 78 -0.66 -26.86 -16.07
C VAL A 78 -1.32 -25.79 -16.97
N GLU A 79 -1.03 -25.67 -18.26
CA GLU A 79 -0.41 -26.63 -19.17
C GLU A 79 0.13 -25.92 -20.42
N ALA A 80 1.33 -26.31 -20.83
CA ALA A 80 1.85 -26.09 -22.15
C ALA A 80 1.40 -27.25 -23.04
N SER A 81 0.79 -26.96 -24.18
CA SER A 81 0.85 -27.74 -25.42
C SER A 81 -0.05 -27.04 -26.44
N GLU A 82 0.27 -26.81 -27.71
CA GLU A 82 1.49 -26.75 -28.51
C GLU A 82 1.06 -25.94 -29.77
N PRO A 83 2.00 -25.38 -30.55
CA PRO A 83 1.71 -24.47 -31.65
C PRO A 83 1.38 -25.24 -32.93
N ILE A 84 0.36 -24.81 -33.70
CA ILE A 84 0.22 -25.19 -35.11
C ILE A 84 -0.02 -23.94 -35.96
N ALA A 85 0.83 -23.89 -36.98
CA ALA A 85 1.16 -22.88 -37.97
C ALA A 85 0.02 -22.09 -38.66
N PRO A 86 0.38 -20.96 -39.33
CA PRO A 86 -0.54 -20.15 -40.13
C PRO A 86 -0.67 -20.72 -41.55
N ALA A 87 -1.90 -20.85 -42.07
CA ALA A 87 -2.15 -21.04 -43.50
C ALA A 87 -3.59 -20.69 -43.90
N ALA A 88 -3.70 -19.65 -44.73
CA ALA A 88 -4.55 -19.56 -45.93
C ALA A 88 -6.04 -19.94 -45.88
N ALA A 89 -6.91 -18.94 -46.14
CA ALA A 89 -8.12 -18.96 -47.00
C ALA A 89 -8.91 -17.65 -46.71
N ALA A 90 -9.13 -16.74 -47.68
CA ALA A 90 -10.34 -16.69 -48.55
C ALA A 90 -11.61 -16.48 -47.69
N GLU A 91 -12.53 -15.53 -47.89
CA GLU A 91 -13.08 -14.73 -48.99
C GLU A 91 -13.79 -13.54 -48.29
N GLU A 92 -13.64 -12.28 -48.71
CA GLU A 92 -14.54 -11.61 -49.65
C GLU A 92 -16.04 -11.91 -49.44
N ILE A 93 -16.77 -11.03 -48.72
CA ILE A 93 -18.21 -10.81 -48.98
C ILE A 93 -18.50 -9.30 -48.86
N GLN A 94 -18.58 -8.65 -50.02
CA GLN A 94 -19.44 -7.50 -50.28
C GLN A 94 -20.71 -7.99 -50.99
N ALA A 95 -21.82 -7.29 -50.74
CA ALA A 95 -23.16 -7.38 -51.34
C ALA A 95 -24.12 -8.45 -50.78
#